data_AF-A0A934ZDG5-F1
#
_entry.id   AF-A0A934ZDG5-F1
#
_cell.length_a   1.000
_cell.length_b   1.000
_cell.length_c   1.000
_cell.angle_alpha   90.00
_cell.angle_beta   90.00
_cell.angle_gamma   90.00
#
_symmetry.space_group_name_H-M   'P 1'
#
loop_
_entity.id
_entity.type
_entity.pdbx_description
1 polymer ?
#
loop_
_entity_poly.entity_id
_entity_poly.type
_entity_poly.pdbx_seq_one_letter_code
_entity_poly.pdbx_strand_id
1 'polypeptide(L)'
;MRRSIDLPGEVVGSVTMSPDGARALVYSTAAMTERATLLDLAGTDAPAVLRLRKTVRAVAFAPGGGSALIVHGRSEGSVTEPGIDLETQIDRSFGYSVLNVAERFTRLQLTSADVGPFALVPGGSHAFVLLRDDARHVALTQRITLASLTIQDIALGSPPVSVGAVPATERAFIGQDHPEGRITFIDWNTGTQQSITGFELNSRIVE
;
A
#
# COMPACT_ATOMS: atom_id res chain seq x y z
N MET A 1 28.64 5.84 -18.98
CA MET A 1 28.61 4.44 -19.48
C MET A 1 27.18 3.92 -19.34
N ARG A 2 26.55 3.46 -20.42
CA ARG A 2 25.16 2.97 -20.40
C ARG A 2 25.20 1.46 -20.13
N ARG A 3 24.56 1.02 -19.05
CA ARG A 3 24.37 -0.41 -18.75
C ARG A 3 22.99 -0.83 -19.25
N SER A 4 22.92 -1.99 -19.92
CA SER A 4 21.67 -2.63 -20.30
C SER A 4 21.49 -3.89 -19.46
N ILE A 5 20.26 -4.19 -19.09
CA ILE A 5 19.86 -5.38 -18.32
C ILE A 5 18.77 -6.07 -19.13
N ASP A 6 19.04 -7.29 -19.58
CA ASP A 6 18.05 -8.10 -20.30
C ASP A 6 17.16 -8.84 -19.31
N LEU A 7 15.84 -8.74 -19.52
CA LEU A 7 14.80 -9.39 -18.71
C LEU A 7 13.96 -10.32 -19.60
N PRO A 8 14.51 -11.49 -20.01
CA PRO A 8 13.84 -12.36 -20.95
C PRO A 8 12.51 -12.88 -20.37
N GLY A 9 11.43 -12.76 -21.14
CA GLY A 9 10.10 -13.22 -20.74
C GLY A 9 9.33 -12.24 -19.83
N GLU A 10 9.91 -11.08 -19.52
CA GLU A 10 9.25 -10.03 -18.75
C GLU A 10 8.58 -9.02 -19.66
N VAL A 11 7.30 -8.73 -19.40
CA VAL A 11 6.61 -7.58 -19.98
C VAL A 11 6.83 -6.42 -19.04
N VAL A 12 7.68 -5.48 -19.44
CA VAL A 12 8.02 -4.30 -18.64
C VAL A 12 7.23 -3.10 -19.14
N GLY A 13 6.35 -2.57 -18.29
CA GLY A 13 5.59 -1.35 -18.58
C GLY A 13 5.88 -0.21 -17.61
N SER A 14 6.46 -0.50 -16.44
CA SER A 14 6.70 0.48 -15.39
C SER A 14 7.90 0.08 -14.53
N VAL A 15 8.50 1.09 -13.90
CA VAL A 15 9.60 0.92 -12.96
C VAL A 15 9.40 1.86 -11.77
N THR A 16 9.69 1.37 -10.58
CA THR A 16 9.78 2.16 -9.35
C THR A 16 11.15 1.92 -8.74
N MET A 17 11.91 2.98 -8.49
CA MET A 17 13.22 2.90 -7.82
C MET A 17 13.04 3.03 -6.31
N SER A 18 13.91 2.35 -5.55
CA SER A 18 14.05 2.61 -4.13
C SER A 18 14.67 4.01 -3.91
N PRO A 19 14.32 4.72 -2.82
CA PRO A 19 14.80 6.09 -2.61
C PRO A 19 16.32 6.21 -2.43
N ASP A 20 16.97 5.12 -1.99
CA ASP A 20 18.43 5.03 -1.91
C ASP A 20 19.12 4.80 -3.27
N GLY A 21 18.35 4.56 -4.34
CA GLY A 21 18.86 4.30 -5.68
C GLY A 21 19.55 2.93 -5.85
N ALA A 22 19.47 2.04 -4.86
CA ALA A 22 20.15 0.75 -4.89
C ALA A 22 19.33 -0.36 -5.57
N ARG A 23 18.01 -0.21 -5.61
CA ARG A 23 17.07 -1.22 -6.10
C ARG A 23 16.01 -0.60 -7.01
N ALA A 24 15.42 -1.43 -7.86
CA ALA A 24 14.21 -1.08 -8.58
C ALA A 24 13.26 -2.27 -8.65
N LEU A 25 11.96 -2.02 -8.60
CA LEU A 25 10.94 -2.96 -9.00
C LEU A 25 10.47 -2.61 -10.40
N VAL A 26 10.51 -3.61 -11.28
CA VAL A 26 10.05 -3.52 -12.66
C VAL A 26 8.82 -4.41 -12.80
N TYR A 27 7.76 -3.87 -13.42
CA TYR A 27 6.46 -4.53 -13.49
C TYR A 27 5.65 -4.02 -14.69
N SER A 28 4.47 -4.60 -14.90
CA SER A 28 3.48 -4.10 -15.86
C SER A 28 2.14 -3.87 -15.18
N THR A 29 1.52 -2.73 -15.50
CA THR A 29 0.13 -2.40 -15.15
C THR A 29 -0.82 -2.60 -16.33
N ALA A 30 -0.29 -2.81 -17.54
CA ALA A 30 -1.06 -2.97 -18.77
C ALA A 30 -1.26 -4.44 -19.17
N ALA A 31 -0.42 -5.34 -18.64
CA ALA A 31 -0.55 -6.77 -18.84
C ALA A 31 -1.09 -7.44 -17.58
N MET A 32 -1.91 -8.48 -17.76
CA MET A 32 -2.42 -9.29 -16.65
C MET A 32 -1.34 -10.27 -16.18
N THR A 33 -0.23 -9.74 -15.67
CA THR A 33 0.92 -10.50 -15.18
C THR A 33 1.05 -10.39 -13.67
N GLU A 34 1.09 -11.53 -13.00
CA GLU A 34 1.22 -11.65 -11.54
C GLU A 34 2.69 -11.80 -11.12
N ARG A 35 3.51 -10.86 -11.58
CA ARG A 35 4.93 -10.86 -11.26
C ARG A 35 5.48 -9.44 -11.25
N ALA A 36 6.56 -9.28 -10.52
CA ALA A 36 7.45 -8.13 -10.61
C ALA A 36 8.89 -8.65 -10.60
N THR A 37 9.83 -7.86 -11.12
CA THR A 37 11.25 -8.18 -11.07
C THR A 37 11.97 -7.15 -10.20
N LEU A 38 12.65 -7.64 -9.16
CA LEU A 38 13.54 -6.84 -8.33
C LEU A 38 14.92 -6.78 -8.99
N LEU A 39 15.39 -5.57 -9.24
CA LEU A 39 16.71 -5.29 -9.79
C LEU A 39 17.63 -4.74 -8.71
N ASP A 40 18.87 -5.21 -8.74
CA ASP A 40 20.01 -4.50 -8.15
C ASP A 40 20.57 -3.53 -9.18
N LEU A 41 20.57 -2.24 -8.85
CA LEU A 41 21.02 -1.19 -9.76
C LEU A 41 22.55 -1.02 -9.77
N ALA A 42 23.24 -1.45 -8.72
CA ALA A 42 24.69 -1.68 -8.77
C ALA A 42 25.02 -2.91 -9.63
N GLY A 43 24.03 -3.81 -9.77
CA GLY A 43 24.04 -5.05 -10.52
C GLY A 43 25.20 -5.97 -10.16
N THR A 44 25.41 -6.07 -8.85
CA THR A 44 26.14 -7.14 -8.18
C THR A 44 25.29 -8.41 -8.13
N ASP A 45 23.97 -8.27 -8.00
CA ASP A 45 23.02 -9.37 -8.03
C ASP A 45 22.33 -9.52 -9.39
N ALA A 46 22.01 -10.76 -9.76
CA ALA A 46 21.14 -11.04 -10.89
C ALA A 46 19.69 -10.54 -10.61
N PRO A 47 18.92 -10.15 -11.64
CA PRO A 47 17.50 -9.85 -11.51
C PRO A 47 16.75 -10.98 -10.80
N ALA A 48 15.89 -10.63 -9.85
CA ALA A 48 15.11 -11.59 -9.07
C ALA A 48 13.62 -11.45 -9.40
N VAL A 49 13.03 -12.51 -9.96
CA VAL A 49 11.59 -12.56 -10.24
C VAL A 49 10.84 -12.82 -8.94
N LEU A 50 9.92 -11.92 -8.61
CA LEU A 50 8.97 -12.03 -7.52
C LEU A 50 7.65 -12.55 -8.09
N ARG A 51 7.24 -13.75 -7.65
CA ARG A 51 5.91 -14.29 -7.96
C ARG A 51 4.89 -13.60 -7.07
N LEU A 52 3.91 -12.97 -7.69
CA LEU A 52 2.77 -12.38 -7.02
C LEU A 52 1.55 -13.30 -7.25
N ARG A 53 0.49 -13.05 -6.50
CA ARG A 53 -0.81 -13.75 -6.67
C ARG A 53 -1.90 -12.84 -7.22
N LYS A 54 -1.51 -11.64 -7.64
CA LYS A 54 -2.38 -10.62 -8.21
C LYS A 54 -1.53 -9.70 -9.10
N THR A 55 -2.18 -9.09 -10.09
CA THR A 55 -1.60 -8.05 -10.96
C THR A 55 -1.17 -6.80 -10.18
N VAL A 56 -0.22 -6.03 -10.71
CA VAL A 56 0.27 -4.79 -10.07
C VAL A 56 -0.49 -3.57 -10.60
N ARG A 57 -0.98 -2.73 -9.68
CA ARG A 57 -1.56 -1.42 -9.97
C ARG A 57 -0.61 -0.27 -9.61
N ALA A 58 0.10 -0.39 -8.49
CA ALA A 58 1.07 0.60 -8.04
C ALA A 58 2.14 -0.03 -7.14
N VAL A 59 3.30 0.60 -7.05
CA VAL A 59 4.40 0.21 -6.17
C VAL A 59 4.95 1.44 -5.45
N ALA A 60 5.26 1.31 -4.17
CA ALA A 60 5.95 2.31 -3.38
C ALA A 60 6.99 1.67 -2.46
N PHE A 61 8.25 2.08 -2.60
CA PHE A 61 9.30 1.68 -1.66
C PHE A 61 9.22 2.49 -0.38
N ALA A 62 9.46 1.83 0.75
CA ALA A 62 9.75 2.50 2.00
C ALA A 62 10.99 3.41 1.83
N PRO A 63 11.09 4.54 2.54
CA PRO A 63 12.20 5.49 2.41
C PRO A 63 13.60 4.88 2.49
N GLY A 64 13.79 3.85 3.33
CA GLY A 64 15.06 3.12 3.46
C GLY A 64 15.28 1.99 2.45
N GLY A 65 14.38 1.79 1.47
CA GLY A 65 14.52 0.77 0.42
C GLY A 65 14.36 -0.69 0.86
N GLY A 66 14.36 -1.00 2.17
CA GLY A 66 14.27 -2.38 2.69
C GLY A 66 12.91 -3.07 2.53
N SER A 67 11.86 -2.31 2.23
CA SER A 67 10.53 -2.85 1.99
C SER A 67 9.80 -2.07 0.90
N ALA A 68 8.77 -2.68 0.32
CA ALA A 68 7.86 -2.00 -0.61
C ALA A 68 6.41 -2.44 -0.41
N LEU A 69 5.49 -1.51 -0.64
CA LEU A 69 4.06 -1.79 -0.78
C LEU A 69 3.75 -1.96 -2.28
N ILE A 70 3.07 -3.05 -2.62
CA ILE A 70 2.63 -3.37 -3.97
C ILE A 70 1.12 -3.42 -3.96
N VAL A 71 0.46 -2.40 -4.50
CA VAL A 71 -1.00 -2.35 -4.59
C VAL A 71 -1.44 -3.13 -5.82
N HIS A 72 -2.44 -3.99 -5.65
CA HIS A 72 -2.86 -4.90 -6.71
C HIS A 72 -4.10 -4.43 -7.47
N GLY A 73 -4.18 -4.81 -8.75
CA GLY A 73 -5.41 -4.75 -9.52
C GLY A 73 -6.36 -5.87 -9.14
N ARG A 74 -7.66 -5.69 -9.41
CA ARG A 74 -8.65 -6.77 -9.35
C ARG A 74 -9.13 -7.14 -10.74
N SER A 75 -9.48 -8.39 -10.95
CA SER A 75 -10.24 -8.84 -12.13
C SER A 75 -11.74 -8.59 -11.96
N GLU A 76 -12.48 -8.64 -13.06
CA GLU A 76 -13.94 -8.47 -13.05
C GLU A 76 -14.67 -9.68 -12.45
N GLY A 77 -15.86 -9.41 -11.90
CA GLY A 77 -16.77 -10.42 -11.33
C GLY A 77 -16.89 -10.33 -9.80
N SER A 78 -17.80 -11.14 -9.25
CA SER A 78 -18.01 -11.22 -7.80
C SER A 78 -17.05 -12.22 -7.16
N VAL A 79 -16.53 -11.90 -5.98
CA VAL A 79 -15.76 -12.84 -5.15
C VAL A 79 -16.62 -13.97 -4.56
N THR A 80 -17.94 -13.81 -4.56
CA THR A 80 -18.92 -14.79 -4.06
C THR A 80 -19.68 -15.53 -5.17
N GLU A 81 -19.22 -15.42 -6.42
CA GLU A 81 -19.83 -16.15 -7.54
C GLU A 81 -19.77 -17.66 -7.28
N PRO A 82 -20.89 -18.41 -7.41
CA PRO A 82 -20.87 -19.86 -7.18
C PRO A 82 -19.96 -20.58 -8.18
N GLY A 83 -19.13 -21.51 -7.68
CA GLY A 83 -18.35 -22.42 -8.53
C GLY A 83 -16.98 -21.90 -8.99
N ILE A 84 -16.57 -20.69 -8.59
CA ILE A 84 -15.22 -20.18 -8.87
C ILE A 84 -14.19 -20.76 -7.90
N ASP A 85 -12.97 -20.99 -8.40
CA ASP A 85 -11.86 -21.48 -7.57
C ASP A 85 -11.23 -20.38 -6.69
N LEU A 86 -10.32 -20.78 -5.80
CA LEU A 86 -9.70 -19.87 -4.85
C LEU A 86 -8.83 -18.80 -5.55
N GLU A 87 -8.14 -19.13 -6.63
CA GLU A 87 -7.31 -18.16 -7.35
C GLU A 87 -8.19 -17.11 -8.03
N THR A 88 -9.32 -17.50 -8.63
CA THR A 88 -10.33 -16.57 -9.16
C THR A 88 -10.91 -15.68 -8.06
N GLN A 89 -11.17 -16.22 -6.87
CA GLN A 89 -11.61 -15.42 -5.72
C GLN A 89 -10.54 -14.39 -5.31
N ILE A 90 -9.27 -14.78 -5.27
CA ILE A 90 -8.15 -13.90 -4.96
C ILE A 90 -8.03 -12.81 -6.02
N ASP A 91 -8.11 -13.15 -7.31
CA ASP A 91 -8.02 -12.22 -8.42
C ASP A 91 -9.10 -11.15 -8.38
N ARG A 92 -10.34 -11.53 -8.01
CA ARG A 92 -11.47 -10.62 -7.88
C ARG A 92 -11.47 -9.83 -6.56
N SER A 93 -10.66 -10.23 -5.59
CA SER A 93 -10.51 -9.54 -4.31
C SER A 93 -9.63 -8.30 -4.43
N PHE A 94 -9.85 -7.32 -3.56
CA PHE A 94 -8.92 -6.22 -3.35
C PHE A 94 -7.73 -6.68 -2.52
N GLY A 95 -6.59 -6.00 -2.66
CA GLY A 95 -5.45 -6.27 -1.79
C GLY A 95 -4.17 -5.56 -2.18
N TYR A 96 -3.16 -5.75 -1.34
CA TYR A 96 -1.78 -5.33 -1.57
C TYR A 96 -0.83 -6.41 -1.06
N SER A 97 0.40 -6.39 -1.53
CA SER A 97 1.50 -7.15 -0.94
C SER A 97 2.49 -6.24 -0.26
N VAL A 98 3.07 -6.71 0.84
CA VAL A 98 4.26 -6.11 1.44
C VAL A 98 5.47 -6.96 1.06
N LEU A 99 6.45 -6.35 0.41
CA LEU A 99 7.72 -6.96 0.04
C LEU A 99 8.76 -6.69 1.13
N ASN A 100 9.37 -7.75 1.64
CA ASN A 100 10.70 -7.68 2.26
C ASN A 100 11.76 -7.83 1.16
N VAL A 101 12.56 -6.79 0.94
CA VAL A 101 13.49 -6.72 -0.19
C VAL A 101 14.69 -7.65 0.01
N ALA A 102 15.19 -7.76 1.24
CA ALA A 102 16.34 -8.61 1.56
C ALA A 102 15.99 -10.10 1.39
N GLU A 103 14.83 -10.50 1.88
CA GLU A 103 14.34 -11.89 1.79
C GLU A 103 13.70 -12.22 0.45
N ARG A 104 13.43 -11.20 -0.39
CA ARG A 104 12.67 -11.32 -1.65
C ARG A 104 11.31 -11.99 -1.42
N PHE A 105 10.72 -11.74 -0.24
CA PHE A 105 9.48 -12.36 0.20
C PHE A 105 8.33 -11.36 0.14
N THR A 106 7.22 -11.77 -0.49
CA THR A 106 6.00 -10.97 -0.59
C THR A 106 4.89 -11.61 0.22
N ARG A 107 4.29 -10.85 1.14
CA ARG A 107 3.08 -11.24 1.86
C ARG A 107 1.88 -10.52 1.27
N LEU A 108 0.95 -11.28 0.67
CA LEU A 108 -0.35 -10.78 0.23
C LEU A 108 -1.27 -10.52 1.43
N GLN A 109 -1.93 -9.37 1.42
CA GLN A 109 -3.07 -9.01 2.26
C GLN A 109 -4.27 -8.72 1.38
N LEU A 110 -5.34 -9.51 1.52
CA LEU A 110 -6.63 -9.19 0.93
C LEU A 110 -7.37 -8.17 1.81
N THR A 111 -8.12 -7.28 1.18
CA THR A 111 -8.79 -6.16 1.88
C THR A 111 -10.29 -6.16 1.63
N SER A 112 -11.05 -5.63 2.59
CA SER A 112 -12.51 -5.55 2.53
C SER A 112 -13.04 -4.49 1.56
N ALA A 113 -12.19 -3.53 1.18
CA ALA A 113 -12.46 -2.48 0.21
C ALA A 113 -11.22 -2.24 -0.66
N ASP A 114 -11.36 -1.40 -1.68
CA ASP A 114 -10.23 -0.99 -2.51
C ASP A 114 -9.17 -0.28 -1.67
N VAL A 115 -7.91 -0.52 -2.01
CA VAL A 115 -6.73 0.11 -1.40
C VAL A 115 -6.69 1.57 -1.85
N GLY A 116 -7.08 2.47 -0.95
CA GLY A 116 -7.09 3.91 -1.16
C GLY A 116 -5.73 4.56 -0.94
N PRO A 117 -5.70 5.85 -0.54
CA PRO A 117 -4.46 6.54 -0.20
C PRO A 117 -3.67 5.79 0.87
N PHE A 118 -2.35 5.85 0.77
CA PHE A 118 -1.44 5.22 1.71
C PHE A 118 -0.23 6.11 1.99
N ALA A 119 0.41 5.90 3.13
CA ALA A 119 1.63 6.61 3.53
C ALA A 119 2.67 5.64 4.08
N LEU A 120 3.93 5.88 3.75
CA LEU A 120 5.09 5.22 4.34
C LEU A 120 5.76 6.19 5.30
N VAL A 121 6.06 5.74 6.52
CA VAL A 121 6.70 6.62 7.52
C VAL A 121 8.17 6.86 7.13
N PRO A 122 8.76 8.04 7.41
CA PRO A 122 10.13 8.37 6.97
C PRO A 122 11.21 7.37 7.38
N GLY A 123 11.08 6.72 8.55
CA GLY A 123 12.03 5.69 9.00
C GLY A 123 11.85 4.33 8.33
N GLY A 124 10.84 4.15 7.48
CA GLY A 124 10.56 2.89 6.79
C GLY A 124 10.14 1.74 7.70
N SER A 125 9.72 2.01 8.95
CA SER A 125 9.29 0.99 9.90
C SER A 125 7.82 0.59 9.71
N HIS A 126 6.99 1.54 9.27
CA HIS A 126 5.55 1.36 9.15
C HIS A 126 4.99 1.94 7.85
N ALA A 127 3.83 1.41 7.46
CA ALA A 127 2.95 1.97 6.45
C ALA A 127 1.51 2.06 6.97
N PHE A 128 0.73 2.96 6.37
CA PHE A 128 -0.69 3.10 6.61
C PHE A 128 -1.43 3.05 5.28
N VAL A 129 -2.48 2.25 5.21
CA VAL A 129 -3.34 2.12 4.01
C VAL A 129 -4.78 2.41 4.40
N LEU A 130 -5.44 3.32 3.68
CA LEU A 130 -6.85 3.63 3.92
C LEU A 130 -7.75 2.68 3.12
N LEU A 131 -8.78 2.16 3.78
CA LEU A 131 -9.84 1.37 3.15
C LEU A 131 -11.19 2.07 3.38
N ARG A 132 -11.91 2.31 2.27
CA ARG A 132 -13.23 2.96 2.26
C ARG A 132 -14.18 2.23 1.34
N ASP A 133 -15.36 1.90 1.85
CA ASP A 133 -16.53 1.47 1.07
C ASP A 133 -17.78 1.91 1.81
N ASP A 134 -18.39 3.01 1.35
CA ASP A 134 -19.53 3.63 2.02
C ASP A 134 -20.77 2.71 2.00
N ALA A 135 -20.96 1.93 0.93
CA ALA A 135 -22.09 1.01 0.82
C ALA A 135 -21.96 -0.17 1.81
N ARG A 136 -20.71 -0.62 2.07
CA ARG A 136 -20.41 -1.70 3.01
C ARG A 136 -20.01 -1.19 4.41
N HIS A 137 -20.10 0.12 4.65
CA HIS A 137 -19.69 0.76 5.91
C HIS A 137 -18.24 0.43 6.32
N VAL A 138 -17.33 0.30 5.33
CA VAL A 138 -15.89 0.16 5.59
C VAL A 138 -15.30 1.55 5.76
N ALA A 139 -14.83 1.85 6.96
CA ALA A 139 -14.05 3.05 7.28
C ALA A 139 -12.92 2.66 8.23
N LEU A 140 -11.77 2.28 7.68
CA LEU A 140 -10.63 1.83 8.46
C LEU A 140 -9.30 2.24 7.83
N THR A 141 -8.27 2.24 8.65
CA THR A 141 -6.87 2.26 8.19
C THR A 141 -6.17 1.00 8.65
N GLN A 142 -5.33 0.43 7.79
CA GLN A 142 -4.45 -0.67 8.16
C GLN A 142 -3.08 -0.10 8.50
N ARG A 143 -2.64 -0.32 9.74
CA ARG A 143 -1.28 -0.05 10.19
C ARG A 143 -0.43 -1.30 9.92
N ILE A 144 0.67 -1.11 9.21
CA ILE A 144 1.52 -2.20 8.73
C ILE A 144 2.90 -2.03 9.35
N THR A 145 3.41 -3.01 10.07
CA THR A 145 4.82 -3.09 10.48
C THR A 145 5.61 -3.77 9.38
N LEU A 146 6.50 -3.03 8.72
CA LEU A 146 7.15 -3.47 7.48
C LEU A 146 8.20 -4.57 7.72
N ALA A 147 8.88 -4.54 8.86
CA ALA A 147 9.89 -5.55 9.20
C ALA A 147 9.29 -6.94 9.47
N SER A 148 8.16 -7.00 10.20
CA SER A 148 7.50 -8.26 10.56
C SER A 148 6.34 -8.62 9.64
N LEU A 149 5.99 -7.74 8.69
CA LEU A 149 4.84 -7.85 7.80
C LEU A 149 3.52 -8.01 8.57
N THR A 150 3.45 -7.48 9.79
CA THR A 150 2.26 -7.52 10.64
C THR A 150 1.30 -6.42 10.23
N ILE A 151 0.01 -6.74 10.16
CA ILE A 151 -1.05 -5.81 9.75
C ILE A 151 -2.07 -5.73 10.88
N GLN A 152 -2.44 -4.50 11.24
CA GLN A 152 -3.43 -4.19 12.26
C GLN A 152 -4.52 -3.31 11.64
N ASP A 153 -5.76 -3.78 11.70
CA ASP A 153 -6.91 -2.99 11.32
C ASP A 153 -7.26 -2.01 12.43
N ILE A 154 -7.50 -0.75 12.04
CA ILE A 154 -7.88 0.33 12.94
C ILE A 154 -9.14 0.99 12.37
N ALA A 155 -10.27 0.73 13.03
CA ALA A 155 -11.54 1.35 12.69
C ALA A 155 -11.50 2.86 12.92
N LEU A 156 -12.11 3.61 12.00
CA LEU A 156 -12.18 5.07 12.03
C LEU A 156 -13.61 5.53 12.25
N GLY A 157 -13.77 6.70 12.88
CA GLY A 157 -15.10 7.23 13.21
C GLY A 157 -15.89 7.78 12.01
N SER A 158 -15.25 7.97 10.84
CA SER A 158 -15.87 8.47 9.60
C SER A 158 -15.00 8.03 8.41
N PRO A 159 -15.52 8.04 7.16
CA PRO A 159 -14.79 7.55 6.00
C PRO A 159 -13.43 8.26 5.80
N PRO A 160 -12.33 7.53 5.60
CA PRO A 160 -11.01 8.15 5.40
C PRO A 160 -10.87 8.77 4.01
N VAL A 161 -10.14 9.89 3.92
CA VAL A 161 -9.89 10.61 2.65
C VAL A 161 -8.42 10.90 2.40
N SER A 162 -7.60 11.05 3.43
CA SER A 162 -6.18 11.35 3.30
C SER A 162 -5.37 10.74 4.43
N VAL A 163 -4.10 10.47 4.18
CA VAL A 163 -3.18 9.94 5.19
C VAL A 163 -1.79 10.49 4.98
N GLY A 164 -1.06 10.74 6.06
CA GLY A 164 0.33 11.15 6.01
C GLY A 164 1.04 10.97 7.35
N ALA A 165 2.36 11.07 7.32
CA ALA A 165 3.22 10.96 8.51
C ALA A 165 3.42 12.32 9.18
N VAL A 166 3.46 12.32 10.51
CA VAL A 166 3.82 13.44 11.39
C VAL A 166 5.05 13.01 12.20
N PRO A 167 6.27 13.16 11.66
CA PRO A 167 7.44 12.50 12.22
C PRO A 167 7.85 12.99 13.60
N ALA A 168 7.64 14.27 13.89
CA ALA A 168 7.99 14.87 15.17
C ALA A 168 7.25 14.24 16.37
N THR A 169 6.11 13.58 16.12
CA THR A 169 5.28 12.96 17.16
C THR A 169 5.06 11.47 16.94
N GLU A 170 5.79 10.87 15.99
CA GLU A 170 5.69 9.45 15.64
C GLU A 170 4.27 8.97 15.32
N ARG A 171 3.50 9.84 14.65
CA ARG A 171 2.10 9.59 14.34
C ARG A 171 1.85 9.61 12.84
N ALA A 172 0.86 8.86 12.39
CA ALA A 172 0.15 9.16 11.15
C ALA A 172 -1.06 10.05 11.45
N PHE A 173 -1.39 10.97 10.55
CA PHE A 173 -2.71 11.62 10.53
C PHE A 173 -3.57 10.94 9.46
N ILE A 174 -4.88 10.85 9.74
CA ILE A 174 -5.89 10.38 8.81
C ILE A 174 -6.96 11.46 8.75
N GLY A 175 -7.06 12.15 7.62
CA GLY A 175 -8.18 13.03 7.33
C GLY A 175 -9.42 12.20 7.03
N GLN A 176 -10.57 12.62 7.56
CA GLN A 176 -11.83 11.91 7.41
C GLN A 176 -12.93 12.83 6.90
N ASP A 177 -13.77 12.27 6.04
CA ASP A 177 -14.98 12.89 5.50
C ASP A 177 -15.99 13.08 6.62
N HIS A 178 -16.09 14.31 7.13
CA HIS A 178 -16.97 14.66 8.24
C HIS A 178 -17.43 16.13 8.10
N PRO A 179 -18.72 16.44 8.28
CA PRO A 179 -19.25 17.79 8.04
C PRO A 179 -18.60 18.92 8.84
N GLU A 180 -17.94 18.62 9.96
CA GLU A 180 -17.28 19.62 10.82
C GLU A 180 -15.73 19.51 10.80
N GLY A 181 -15.21 18.70 9.88
CA GLY A 181 -13.81 18.28 9.87
C GLY A 181 -13.52 17.23 10.94
N ARG A 182 -12.80 16.17 10.55
CA ARG A 182 -12.32 15.15 11.48
C ARG A 182 -10.94 14.63 11.06
N ILE A 183 -10.02 14.57 12.02
CA ILE A 183 -8.68 13.99 11.84
C ILE A 183 -8.44 13.01 12.98
N THR A 184 -7.97 11.82 12.65
CA THR A 184 -7.48 10.85 13.64
C THR A 184 -5.98 10.74 13.53
N PHE A 185 -5.28 10.87 14.66
CA PHE A 185 -3.86 10.61 14.79
C PHE A 185 -3.64 9.22 15.35
N ILE A 186 -2.70 8.48 14.78
CA ILE A 186 -2.36 7.12 15.21
C ILE A 186 -0.87 7.06 15.47
N ASP A 187 -0.50 6.75 16.71
CA ASP A 187 0.88 6.43 17.05
C ASP A 187 1.32 5.17 16.28
N TRP A 188 2.36 5.28 15.47
CA TRP A 188 2.73 4.20 14.58
C TRP A 188 3.47 3.05 15.27
N ASN A 189 3.83 3.14 16.55
CA ASN A 189 4.46 2.05 17.30
C ASN A 189 3.44 1.24 18.09
N THR A 190 2.43 1.91 18.64
CA THR A 190 1.43 1.32 19.54
C THR A 190 0.07 1.12 18.89
N GLY A 191 -0.24 1.85 17.81
CA GLY A 191 -1.58 1.89 17.22
C GLY A 191 -2.59 2.71 18.03
N THR A 192 -2.15 3.42 19.07
CA THR A 192 -3.02 4.27 19.90
C THR A 192 -3.60 5.41 19.07
N GLN A 193 -4.91 5.60 19.18
CA GLN A 193 -5.65 6.59 18.39
C GLN A 193 -6.03 7.82 19.23
N GLN A 194 -5.95 8.99 18.61
CA GLN A 194 -6.49 10.24 19.15
C GLN A 194 -7.22 10.99 18.04
N SER A 195 -8.52 11.23 18.22
CA SER A 195 -9.34 11.91 17.21
C SER A 195 -9.68 13.34 17.62
N ILE A 196 -9.64 14.25 16.65
CA ILE A 196 -10.07 15.64 16.76
C ILE A 196 -11.22 15.86 15.79
N THR A 197 -12.30 16.47 16.24
CA THR A 197 -13.50 16.81 15.44
C THR A 197 -13.82 18.28 15.64
N GLY A 198 -14.38 18.93 14.62
CA GLY A 198 -14.85 20.32 14.73
C GLY A 198 -13.79 21.38 14.42
N PHE A 199 -12.64 20.99 13.86
CA PHE A 199 -11.60 21.98 13.51
C PHE A 199 -11.99 22.87 12.32
N GLU A 200 -13.01 22.48 11.54
CA GLU A 200 -13.54 23.31 10.45
C GLU A 200 -14.73 24.19 10.87
N LEU A 201 -15.13 24.18 12.15
CA LEU A 201 -16.25 25.00 12.63
C LEU A 201 -15.94 26.51 12.50
N ASN A 202 -14.66 26.90 12.64
CA ASN A 202 -14.25 28.31 12.51
C ASN A 202 -14.08 28.76 11.06
N SER A 203 -13.98 27.85 10.09
CA SER A 203 -13.86 28.18 8.66
C SER A 203 -15.18 28.66 8.05
N ARG A 204 -16.28 28.55 8.79
CA ARG A 204 -17.64 28.93 8.35
C ARG A 204 -18.09 30.28 8.88
N ILE A 205 -17.27 30.97 9.67
CA ILE A 205 -17.52 32.36 10.05
C ILE A 205 -17.05 33.23 8.89
N VAL A 206 -17.97 33.54 7.98
CA VAL A 206 -17.84 34.61 7.00
C VAL A 206 -18.61 35.81 7.59
N GLU A 207 -17.96 36.97 7.71
CA GLU A 207 -18.63 38.23 8.08
C GLU A 207 -19.70 38.63 7.05
#